data_AF-A0A0U2NAY9-F1
#
_entry.id   AF-A0A0U2NAY9-F1
#
_cell.length_a   1.000
_cell.length_b   1.000
_cell.length_c   1.000
_cell.angle_alpha   90.00
_cell.angle_beta   90.00
_cell.angle_gamma   90.00
#
_symmetry.space_group_name_H-M   'P 1'
#
loop_
_entity.id
_entity.type
_entity.pdbx_description
1 polymer ?
#
loop_
_entity_poly.entity_id
_entity_poly.type
_entity_poly.pdbx_seq_one_letter_code
_entity_poly.pdbx_strand_id
1 'polypeptide(L)'
;MRRILIFDIPNIGFARWAKKRLELLGYRVIETPYKYDIAIALYAERLGAIVVTSDKRFPYRKKIVLPQKFVTNSGVIGKPKYEKLYTILMTELSKV
;
A
#
# COMPACT_ATOMS: atom_id res chain seq x y z
N MET A 1 9.70 -14.85 -10.17
CA MET A 1 8.68 -14.86 -9.10
C MET A 1 7.90 -13.55 -9.12
N ARG A 2 6.57 -13.58 -8.97
CA ARG A 2 5.75 -12.36 -8.85
C ARG A 2 5.98 -11.72 -7.47
N ARG A 3 6.24 -10.42 -7.41
CA ARG A 3 6.39 -9.68 -6.15
C ARG A 3 5.02 -9.57 -5.45
N ILE A 4 4.98 -9.75 -4.13
CA ILE A 4 3.73 -9.74 -3.34
C ILE A 4 3.56 -8.39 -2.65
N LEU A 5 2.39 -7.79 -2.82
CA LEU A 5 1.97 -6.56 -2.14
C LEU A 5 0.83 -6.91 -1.18
N ILE A 6 1.02 -6.59 0.10
CA ILE A 6 -0.03 -6.73 1.13
C ILE A 6 -0.51 -5.35 1.52
N PHE A 7 -1.79 -5.08 1.33
CA PHE A 7 -2.39 -3.81 1.69
C PHE A 7 -2.95 -3.88 3.09
N ASP A 8 -2.53 -2.92 3.92
CA ASP A 8 -3.07 -2.65 5.25
C ASP A 8 -4.55 -2.24 5.17
N ILE A 9 -5.30 -2.41 6.27
CA ILE A 9 -6.75 -2.21 6.34
C ILE A 9 -7.18 -0.83 5.78
N PRO A 10 -6.56 0.30 6.17
CA PRO A 10 -6.98 1.61 5.66
C PRO A 10 -6.85 1.76 4.15
N ASN A 11 -6.05 0.92 3.49
CA ASN A 11 -5.78 0.97 2.06
C ASN A 11 -6.57 -0.07 1.24
N ILE A 12 -7.46 -0.86 1.84
CA ILE A 12 -8.21 -1.91 1.11
C ILE A 12 -9.01 -1.33 -0.06
N GLY A 13 -9.67 -0.19 0.12
CA GLY A 13 -10.43 0.46 -0.94
C GLY A 13 -9.56 0.83 -2.15
N PHE A 14 -8.35 1.35 -1.88
CA PHE A 14 -7.35 1.63 -2.90
C PHE A 14 -6.79 0.33 -3.52
N ALA A 15 -6.53 -0.70 -2.71
CA ALA A 15 -6.04 -2.00 -3.16
C ALA A 15 -6.97 -2.62 -4.21
N ARG A 16 -8.28 -2.62 -3.94
CA ARG A 16 -9.31 -3.11 -4.87
C ARG A 16 -9.32 -2.34 -6.18
N TRP A 17 -9.24 -1.01 -6.10
CA TRP A 17 -9.17 -0.15 -7.28
C TRP A 17 -7.90 -0.39 -8.11
N ALA A 18 -6.75 -0.60 -7.46
CA ALA A 18 -5.45 -0.77 -8.12
C ALA A 18 -5.17 -2.21 -8.58
N LYS A 19 -5.88 -3.21 -8.03
CA LYS A 19 -5.57 -4.64 -8.15
C LYS A 19 -5.28 -5.09 -9.58
N LYS A 20 -6.22 -4.87 -10.51
CA LYS A 20 -6.07 -5.31 -11.90
C LYS A 20 -4.85 -4.69 -12.59
N ARG A 21 -4.54 -3.43 -12.29
CA ARG A 21 -3.38 -2.72 -12.87
C ARG A 21 -2.07 -3.30 -12.34
N LEU A 22 -1.99 -3.52 -11.03
CA LEU A 22 -0.82 -4.12 -10.39
C LEU A 22 -0.62 -5.59 -10.83
N GLU A 23 -1.69 -6.36 -10.98
CA GLU A 23 -1.63 -7.74 -11.44
C GLU A 23 -1.15 -7.86 -12.89
N LEU A 24 -1.57 -6.94 -13.78
CA LEU A 24 -1.04 -6.84 -15.15
C LEU A 24 0.46 -6.51 -15.18
N LEU A 25 0.95 -5.76 -14.20
CA LEU A 25 2.37 -5.47 -14.02
C LEU A 25 3.15 -6.62 -13.34
N GLY A 26 2.50 -7.76 -13.10
CA GLY A 26 3.15 -8.94 -12.53
C GLY A 26 3.23 -8.98 -11.00
N TYR A 27 2.51 -8.10 -10.30
CA TYR A 27 2.39 -8.16 -8.84
C TYR A 27 1.28 -9.14 -8.42
N ARG A 28 1.42 -9.72 -7.23
CA ARG A 28 0.31 -10.39 -6.52
C ARG A 28 -0.21 -9.44 -5.45
N VAL A 29 -1.46 -9.03 -5.55
CA VAL A 29 -2.10 -8.12 -4.59
C VAL A 29 -2.89 -8.91 -3.57
N ILE A 30 -2.62 -8.67 -2.29
CA ILE A 30 -3.29 -9.30 -1.16
C ILE A 30 -3.92 -8.19 -0.31
N GLU A 31 -5.23 -8.27 -0.10
CA GLU A 31 -5.89 -7.58 1.01
C GLU A 31 -5.52 -8.32 2.29
N THR A 32 -5.04 -7.61 3.30
CA THR A 32 -4.66 -8.27 4.56
C THR A 32 -5.84 -9.07 5.15
N PRO A 33 -5.64 -10.35 5.53
CA PRO A 33 -6.64 -11.10 6.27
C PRO A 33 -6.59 -10.79 7.78
N TYR A 34 -5.62 -9.99 8.24
CA TYR A 34 -5.38 -9.70 9.64
C TYR A 34 -5.76 -8.27 10.00
N LYS A 35 -6.21 -8.11 11.25
CA LYS A 35 -6.62 -6.81 11.81
C LYS A 35 -5.49 -5.99 12.43
N TYR A 36 -4.46 -6.66 12.94
CA TYR A 36 -3.41 -6.03 13.74
C TYR A 36 -2.11 -5.92 12.96
N ASP A 37 -1.48 -4.74 12.99
CA ASP A 37 -0.25 -4.44 12.25
C ASP A 37 0.87 -5.47 12.47
N ILE A 38 1.03 -5.96 13.71
CA ILE A 38 2.03 -6.99 14.04
C ILE A 38 1.74 -8.29 13.27
N ALA A 39 0.47 -8.72 13.21
CA ALA A 39 0.10 -9.93 12.49
C ALA A 39 0.30 -9.77 10.97
N ILE A 40 0.00 -8.58 10.44
CA ILE A 40 0.27 -8.23 9.04
C ILE A 40 1.77 -8.25 8.75
N ALA A 41 2.60 -7.68 9.63
CA ALA A 41 4.05 -7.66 9.50
C ALA A 41 4.65 -9.07 9.48
N LEU A 42 4.25 -9.92 10.44
CA LEU A 42 4.69 -11.32 10.51
C LEU A 42 4.27 -12.11 9.26
N TYR A 43 3.05 -11.87 8.77
CA TYR A 43 2.58 -12.50 7.54
C TYR A 43 3.36 -12.03 6.30
N ALA A 44 3.63 -10.73 6.21
CA ALA A 44 4.42 -10.16 5.13
C ALA A 44 5.85 -10.69 5.12
N GLU A 45 6.46 -10.84 6.30
CA GLU A 45 7.79 -11.41 6.44
C GLU A 45 7.85 -12.85 5.94
N ARG A 46 6.90 -13.70 6.36
CA ARG A 46 6.80 -15.11 5.90
C ARG A 46 6.66 -15.22 4.38
N LEU A 47 5.98 -14.26 3.75
CA LEU A 47 5.77 -14.25 2.30
C LEU A 47 6.86 -13.51 1.52
N GLY A 48 7.82 -12.87 2.19
CA GLY A 48 8.76 -11.96 1.55
C GLY A 48 8.08 -10.78 0.85
N ALA A 49 6.90 -10.38 1.33
CA ALA A 49 6.06 -9.35 0.72
C ALA A 49 6.45 -7.93 1.14
N ILE A 50 5.99 -6.96 0.34
CA ILE A 50 6.03 -5.53 0.68
C ILE A 50 4.66 -5.13 1.24
N VAL A 51 4.65 -4.44 2.38
CA VAL A 51 3.42 -3.90 2.96
C VAL A 51 3.14 -2.51 2.40
N VAL A 52 1.91 -2.28 1.95
CA VAL A 52 1.42 -0.95 1.57
C VAL A 52 0.50 -0.46 2.68
N THR A 53 0.99 0.50 3.47
CA THR A 53 0.29 1.08 4.61
C THR A 53 0.21 2.60 4.45
N SER A 54 -0.57 3.27 5.30
CA SER A 54 -0.48 4.72 5.45
C SER A 54 0.16 5.14 6.78
N ASP A 55 0.47 4.18 7.66
CA ASP A 55 1.14 4.45 8.91
C ASP A 55 2.66 4.45 8.74
N LYS A 56 3.28 5.60 9.03
CA LYS A 56 4.74 5.75 9.04
C LYS A 56 5.40 4.87 10.10
N ARG A 57 4.69 4.60 11.20
CA ARG A 57 5.17 3.81 12.36
C ARG A 57 4.86 2.33 12.24
N PHE A 58 4.29 1.88 11.12
CA PHE A 58 3.94 0.48 10.90
C PHE A 58 5.16 -0.44 11.16
N PRO A 59 5.04 -1.50 11.97
CA PRO A 59 6.15 -2.27 12.54
C PRO A 59 6.74 -3.28 11.54
N TYR A 60 7.12 -2.82 10.35
CA TYR A 60 7.75 -3.63 9.31
C TYR A 60 8.70 -2.80 8.45
N ARG A 61 9.85 -3.39 8.08
CA ARG A 61 10.91 -2.69 7.33
C ARG A 61 10.61 -2.59 5.83
N LYS A 62 10.06 -3.64 5.21
CA LYS A 62 9.72 -3.66 3.78
C LYS A 62 8.32 -3.10 3.58
N LYS A 63 8.17 -1.79 3.82
CA LYS A 63 6.88 -1.10 3.68
C LYS A 63 6.97 0.10 2.76
N ILE A 64 5.89 0.36 2.05
CA ILE A 64 5.61 1.58 1.30
C ILE A 64 4.52 2.32 2.05
N VAL A 65 4.79 3.59 2.39
CA VAL A 65 3.86 4.42 3.16
C VAL A 65 3.17 5.41 2.24
N LEU A 66 1.87 5.22 2.04
CA LEU A 66 1.03 6.09 1.25
C LEU A 66 0.47 7.24 2.11
N PRO A 67 0.43 8.47 1.59
CA PRO A 67 -0.16 9.60 2.30
C PRO A 67 -1.68 9.46 2.45
N GLN A 68 -2.23 9.79 3.63
CA GLN A 68 -3.70 9.85 3.84
C GLN A 68 -4.31 11.22 3.61
N LYS A 69 -3.48 12.26 3.58
CA LYS A 69 -3.89 13.66 3.56
C LYS A 69 -3.08 14.41 2.52
N PHE A 70 -3.77 15.22 1.72
CA PHE A 70 -3.14 16.19 0.84
C PHE A 70 -3.72 17.57 1.13
N VAL A 71 -2.84 18.56 1.19
CA VAL A 71 -3.24 19.97 1.20
C VAL A 71 -3.69 20.32 -0.21
N THR A 72 -4.94 20.74 -0.37
CA THR A 72 -5.46 21.25 -1.64
C THR A 72 -4.94 22.67 -1.89
N ASN A 73 -5.08 23.15 -3.13
CA ASN A 73 -4.74 24.54 -3.47
C ASN A 73 -5.52 25.58 -2.66
N SER A 74 -6.65 25.19 -2.05
CA SER A 74 -7.47 26.00 -1.15
C SER A 74 -7.08 25.89 0.33
N GLY A 75 -5.98 25.20 0.66
CA GLY A 75 -5.53 24.97 2.05
C GLY A 75 -6.34 23.91 2.81
N VAL A 76 -7.30 23.25 2.16
CA VAL A 76 -8.15 22.22 2.78
C VAL A 76 -7.42 20.88 2.79
N ILE A 77 -7.51 20.15 3.90
CA ILE A 77 -6.98 18.79 4.01
C ILE A 77 -7.98 17.82 3.39
N GLY A 78 -7.69 17.38 2.16
CA GLY A 78 -8.48 16.41 1.42
C GLY A 78 -7.90 14.99 1.48
N LYS A 79 -8.76 14.00 1.23
CA LYS A 79 -8.31 12.63 0.93
C LYS A 79 -7.71 12.59 -0.48
N PRO A 80 -6.61 11.86 -0.69
CA PRO A 80 -6.06 11.67 -2.03
C PRO A 80 -7.04 10.98 -2.97
N LYS A 81 -6.97 11.37 -4.23
CA LYS A 81 -7.50 10.56 -5.34
C LYS A 81 -6.65 9.28 -5.48
N TYR A 82 -7.29 8.18 -5.84
CA TYR A 82 -6.61 6.89 -6.00
C TYR A 82 -5.57 6.90 -7.11
N GLU A 83 -5.78 7.66 -8.18
CA GLU A 83 -4.80 7.86 -9.25
C GLU A 83 -3.50 8.46 -8.70
N LYS A 84 -3.61 9.42 -7.77
CA LYS A 84 -2.44 10.03 -7.14
C LYS A 84 -1.71 9.05 -6.21
N LEU A 85 -2.47 8.25 -5.45
CA LEU A 85 -1.88 7.17 -4.64
C LEU A 85 -1.17 6.14 -5.52
N TYR A 86 -1.75 5.82 -6.68
CA TYR A 86 -1.16 4.89 -7.63
C TYR A 86 0.16 5.39 -8.19
N THR A 87 0.22 6.65 -8.62
CA THR A 87 1.49 7.26 -9.07
C THR A 87 2.56 7.18 -7.99
N ILE A 88 2.21 7.52 -6.75
CA ILE A 88 3.15 7.44 -5.62
C ILE A 88 3.58 5.99 -5.37
N LEU A 89 2.64 5.03 -5.34
CA LEU A 89 2.93 3.62 -5.17
C LEU A 89 3.91 3.13 -6.26
N MET A 90 3.68 3.49 -7.52
CA MET A 90 4.55 3.08 -8.63
C MET A 90 5.95 3.69 -8.52
N THR A 91 6.06 4.95 -8.11
CA THR A 91 7.35 5.62 -7.86
C THR A 91 8.12 4.97 -6.71
N GLU A 92 7.43 4.51 -5.67
CA GLU A 92 8.09 3.77 -4.59
C GLU A 92 8.48 2.35 -5.02
N LEU A 93 7.62 1.67 -5.79
CA LEU A 93 7.90 0.33 -6.31
C LEU A 93 9.07 0.26 -7.29
N SER A 94 9.39 1.35 -8.00
CA SER A 94 10.56 1.40 -8.89
C SER A 94 11.89 1.48 -8.15
N LYS A 95 11.87 1.76 -6.83
CA LYS A 95 13.06 1.87 -5.98
C LYS A 95 13.43 0.57 -5.25
N VAL A 96 12.57 -0.45 -5.32
CA VAL A 96 12.70 -1.74 -4.60
C VAL A 96 12.95 -2.90 -5.53
#